data_AF-A0A966PV74-F1
#
_entry.id   AF-A0A966PV74-F1
#
_cell.length_a   1.000
_cell.length_b   1.000
_cell.length_c   1.000
_cell.angle_alpha   90.00
_cell.angle_beta   90.00
_cell.angle_gamma   90.00
#
_symmetry.space_group_name_H-M   'P 1'
#
loop_
_entity.id
_entity.type
_entity.pdbx_description
1 polymer ?
#
loop_
_entity_poly.entity_id
_entity_poly.type
_entity_poly.pdbx_seq_one_letter_code
_entity_poly.pdbx_strand_id
1 'polypeptide(L)'
;MAISLVYDPRYHTFESWASLMVEAYAAQQLQIPTGDTNWQDWAAGMCAIDIFSNQGLPNPYQADTWDNWAAQTVNIVNAPTNEGNNILGQS
;
A
#
# COMPACT_ATOMS: atom_id res chain seq x y z
N MET A 1 13.42 -10.21 -6.75
CA MET A 1 12.23 -9.40 -7.07
C MET A 1 11.42 -9.30 -5.79
N ALA A 2 11.24 -8.09 -5.25
CA ALA A 2 10.31 -7.89 -4.16
C ALA A 2 8.91 -7.76 -4.77
N ILE A 3 7.96 -8.56 -4.31
CA ILE A 3 6.55 -8.42 -4.69
C ILE A 3 5.99 -7.25 -3.88
N SER A 4 5.38 -6.28 -4.55
CA SER A 4 4.58 -5.26 -3.89
C SER A 4 3.29 -5.91 -3.39
N LEU A 5 3.09 -5.93 -2.08
CA LEU A 5 1.90 -6.42 -1.39
C LEU A 5 1.45 -5.42 -0.33
N VAL A 6 0.14 -5.15 -0.27
CA VAL A 6 -0.47 -4.39 0.82
C VAL A 6 -1.45 -5.28 1.57
N TYR A 7 -1.35 -5.34 2.89
CA TYR A 7 -2.28 -6.14 3.71
C TYR A 7 -3.67 -5.48 3.75
N ASP A 8 -4.73 -6.30 3.83
CA ASP A 8 -6.10 -5.83 3.99
C ASP A 8 -6.25 -5.11 5.35
N PRO A 9 -6.68 -3.83 5.38
CA PRO A 9 -6.82 -3.08 6.63
C PRO A 9 -8.05 -3.46 7.46
N ARG A 10 -8.97 -4.27 6.93
CA ARG A 10 -10.21 -4.64 7.64
C ARG A 10 -9.89 -5.35 8.95
N TYR A 11 -10.62 -4.97 10.00
CA TYR A 11 -10.49 -5.50 11.36
C TYR A 11 -9.16 -5.20 12.07
N HIS A 12 -8.36 -4.27 11.53
CA HIS A 12 -7.15 -3.78 12.19
C HIS A 12 -7.34 -2.37 12.77
N THR A 13 -6.52 -2.02 13.75
CA THR A 13 -6.21 -0.62 14.06
C THR A 13 -5.11 -0.13 13.12
N PHE A 14 -4.97 1.19 12.98
CA PHE A 14 -3.88 1.78 12.20
C PHE A 14 -2.51 1.24 12.65
N GLU A 15 -2.23 1.23 13.96
CA GLU A 15 -0.96 0.74 14.52
C GLU A 15 -0.68 -0.71 14.15
N SER A 16 -1.68 -1.59 14.28
CA SER A 16 -1.53 -3.01 13.98
C SER A 16 -1.27 -3.22 12.49
N TRP A 17 -2.05 -2.57 11.62
CA TRP A 17 -1.88 -2.69 10.18
C TRP A 17 -0.55 -2.10 9.70
N ALA A 18 -0.20 -0.90 10.15
CA ALA A 18 1.04 -0.24 9.78
C ALA A 18 2.27 -1.01 10.28
N SER A 19 2.19 -1.69 11.43
CA SER A 19 3.26 -2.58 11.90
C SER A 19 3.49 -3.77 10.96
N LEU A 20 2.42 -4.37 10.43
CA LEU A 20 2.55 -5.44 9.43
C LEU A 20 3.21 -4.92 8.14
N MET A 21 2.88 -3.70 7.73
CA MET A 21 3.52 -3.06 6.58
C MET A 21 5.01 -2.76 6.86
N VAL A 22 5.37 -2.30 8.05
CA VAL A 22 6.77 -2.11 8.44
C VAL A 22 7.54 -3.43 8.40
N GLU A 23 6.93 -4.54 8.82
CA GLU A 23 7.54 -5.87 8.74
C GLU A 23 7.77 -6.30 7.28
N ALA A 24 6.75 -6.17 6.42
CA ALA A 24 6.85 -6.52 5.01
C ALA A 24 7.88 -5.66 4.24
N TYR A 25 8.02 -4.40 4.64
CA TYR A 25 8.93 -3.43 4.02
C TYR A 25 10.09 -3.04 4.94
N ALA A 26 10.55 -3.95 5.81
CA ALA A 26 11.59 -3.66 6.79
C ALA A 26 12.88 -3.10 6.16
N ALA A 27 13.22 -3.56 4.94
CA ALA A 27 14.36 -3.06 4.17
C ALA A 27 14.25 -1.59 3.73
N GLN A 28 13.03 -1.03 3.72
CA GLN A 28 12.72 0.35 3.31
C GLN A 28 12.68 1.31 4.50
N GLN A 29 12.98 0.84 5.72
CA GLN A 29 13.10 1.63 6.94
C GLN A 29 11.89 2.54 7.24
N LEU A 30 10.68 2.02 7.01
CA LEU A 30 9.46 2.72 7.43
C LEU A 30 9.45 2.99 8.94
N GLN A 31 8.89 4.15 9.31
CA GLN A 31 8.68 4.49 10.70
C GLN A 31 7.79 3.45 11.37
N ILE A 32 8.17 2.98 12.56
CA ILE A 32 7.32 2.13 13.39
C ILE A 32 6.17 3.00 13.93
N PRO A 33 4.90 2.64 13.69
CA PRO A 33 3.76 3.42 14.17
C PRO A 33 3.64 3.35 15.70
N THR A 34 3.18 4.44 16.28
CA THR A 34 2.81 4.61 17.70
C THR A 34 1.42 5.23 17.79
N GLY A 35 0.83 5.30 18.98
CA GLY A 35 -0.51 5.85 19.18
C GLY A 35 -0.66 7.32 18.81
N ASP A 36 0.44 8.06 18.80
CA ASP A 36 0.48 9.48 18.42
C ASP A 36 0.92 9.68 16.96
N THR A 37 1.16 8.60 16.21
CA THR A 37 1.59 8.70 14.82
C THR A 37 0.46 9.25 13.96
N ASN A 38 0.72 10.35 13.26
CA ASN A 38 -0.16 10.83 12.21
C ASN A 38 -0.12 9.85 11.03
N TRP A 39 -1.26 9.19 10.78
CA TRP A 39 -1.36 8.18 9.73
C TRP A 39 -1.12 8.76 8.33
N GLN A 40 -1.45 10.04 8.09
CA GLN A 40 -1.27 10.66 6.77
C GLN A 40 0.22 10.88 6.46
N ASP A 41 0.98 11.38 7.44
CA ASP A 41 2.42 11.57 7.32
C ASP A 41 3.13 10.22 7.14
N TRP A 42 2.71 9.21 7.91
CA TRP A 42 3.22 7.85 7.78
C TRP A 42 2.94 7.26 6.39
N ALA A 43 1.71 7.39 5.90
CA ALA A 43 1.29 6.93 4.58
C ALA A 43 2.05 7.64 3.45
N ALA A 44 2.34 8.94 3.61
CA ALA A 44 3.17 9.68 2.66
C ALA A 44 4.60 9.09 2.59
N GLY A 45 5.16 8.69 3.74
CA GLY A 45 6.42 7.95 3.80
C GLY A 45 6.37 6.61 3.06
N MET A 46 5.26 5.86 3.17
CA MET A 46 5.04 4.64 2.40
C MET A 46 4.95 4.90 0.90
N CYS A 47 4.21 5.93 0.46
CA CYS A 47 4.12 6.31 -0.96
C CYS A 47 5.47 6.71 -1.57
N ALA A 48 6.41 7.20 -0.75
CA ALA A 48 7.74 7.59 -1.20
C ALA A 48 8.68 6.39 -1.48
N ILE A 49 8.32 5.17 -1.07
CA ILE A 49 9.10 3.96 -1.39
C ILE A 49 9.04 3.69 -2.89
N ASP A 50 10.18 3.44 -3.51
CA ASP A 50 10.32 3.23 -4.97
C ASP A 50 9.38 2.17 -5.57
N ILE A 51 9.07 1.12 -4.81
CA ILE A 51 8.16 0.06 -5.26
C ILE A 51 6.71 0.54 -5.40
N PHE A 52 6.34 1.58 -4.66
CA PHE A 52 5.02 2.19 -4.64
C PHE A 52 4.93 3.50 -5.42
N SER A 53 6.04 4.22 -5.58
CA SER A 53 6.08 5.50 -6.30
C SER A 53 5.58 5.40 -7.74
N ASN A 54 5.71 4.23 -8.36
CA ASN A 54 5.25 3.95 -9.72
C ASN A 54 3.83 3.37 -9.83
N GLN A 55 3.14 3.13 -8.71
CA GLN A 55 1.80 2.49 -8.69
C GLN A 55 0.65 3.50 -8.74
N GLY A 56 0.93 4.80 -8.61
CA GLY A 56 -0.11 5.84 -8.61
C GLY A 56 -1.02 5.77 -7.38
N LEU A 57 -0.42 5.57 -6.20
CA LEU A 57 -1.17 5.50 -4.94
C LEU A 57 -1.95 6.81 -4.67
N PRO A 58 -3.16 6.72 -4.07
CA PRO A 58 -3.94 7.89 -3.71
C PRO A 58 -3.19 8.75 -2.69
N ASN A 59 -3.37 10.07 -2.78
CA ASN A 59 -2.77 11.00 -1.84
C ASN A 59 -3.39 10.83 -0.44
N PRO A 60 -2.63 10.43 0.59
CA PRO A 60 -3.17 10.18 1.93
C PRO A 60 -3.77 11.43 2.59
N TYR A 61 -3.30 12.63 2.26
CA TYR A 61 -3.84 13.88 2.78
C TYR A 61 -5.24 14.23 2.25
N GLN A 62 -5.70 13.52 1.21
CA GLN A 62 -7.03 13.70 0.63
C GLN A 62 -8.05 12.66 1.10
N ALA A 63 -7.61 11.67 1.89
CA ALA A 63 -8.49 10.64 2.41
C ALA A 63 -8.97 11.00 3.83
N ASP A 64 -10.26 10.74 4.09
CA ASP A 64 -10.90 11.05 5.38
C ASP A 64 -10.40 10.14 6.51
N THR A 65 -10.12 8.88 6.20
CA THR A 65 -9.71 7.87 7.17
C THR A 65 -8.63 6.95 6.60
N TRP A 66 -7.75 6.47 7.49
CA TRP A 66 -6.61 5.62 7.13
C TRP A 66 -7.05 4.30 6.49
N ASP A 67 -8.16 3.72 6.94
CA ASP A 67 -8.67 2.43 6.49
C ASP A 67 -9.25 2.51 5.08
N ASN A 68 -9.93 3.62 4.74
CA ASN A 68 -10.38 3.88 3.39
C ASN A 68 -9.19 4.05 2.43
N TRP A 69 -8.18 4.82 2.83
CA TRP A 69 -6.96 4.98 2.04
C TRP A 69 -6.21 3.65 1.84
N ALA A 70 -6.05 2.86 2.90
CA ALA A 70 -5.40 1.56 2.84
C ALA A 70 -6.18 0.58 1.94
N ALA A 71 -7.51 0.57 2.00
CA ALA A 71 -8.35 -0.28 1.14
C ALA A 71 -8.21 0.08 -0.35
N GLN A 72 -8.11 1.37 -0.68
CA GLN A 72 -7.81 1.80 -2.05
C GLN A 72 -6.42 1.35 -2.50
N THR A 73 -5.43 1.46 -1.61
CA THR A 73 -4.05 1.04 -1.86
C THR A 73 -3.97 -0.47 -2.15
N VAL A 74 -4.70 -1.29 -1.40
CA VAL A 74 -4.84 -2.74 -1.66
C VAL A 74 -5.35 -3.00 -3.08
N ASN A 75 -6.41 -2.30 -3.51
CA ASN A 75 -6.99 -2.50 -4.84
C ASN A 75 -6.04 -2.12 -5.97
N ILE A 76 -5.11 -1.19 -5.74
CA ILE A 76 -4.12 -0.75 -6.74
C ILE A 76 -2.93 -1.72 -6.77
N VAL A 77 -2.35 -2.01 -5.60
CA VAL A 77 -1.11 -2.78 -5.50
C VAL A 77 -1.33 -4.27 -5.73
N ASN A 78 -2.43 -4.81 -5.19
CA ASN A 78 -2.72 -6.24 -5.26
C ASN A 78 -3.62 -6.59 -6.45
N ALA A 79 -3.87 -5.63 -7.36
CA ALA A 79 -4.64 -5.90 -8.57
C ALA A 79 -4.02 -7.09 -9.31
N PRO A 80 -4.81 -8.09 -9.73
CA PRO A 80 -4.28 -9.15 -10.57
C PRO A 80 -3.75 -8.49 -11.84
N THR A 81 -2.45 -8.62 -12.09
CA THR A 81 -1.85 -8.21 -13.36
C THR A 81 -2.66 -8.89 -14.46
N ASN A 82 -3.44 -8.12 -15.22
CA ASN A 82 -4.16 -8.64 -16.38
C ASN A 82 -3.15 -8.92 -17.52
N GLU A 83 -2.25 -9.89 -17.35
CA GLU A 83 -1.49 -10.52 -18.44
C GLU A 83 -2.39 -11.49 -19.23
N GLY A 84 -3.58 -11.02 -19.60
CA GLY A 84 -4.63 -11.82 -20.24
C GLY A 84 -5.12 -11.26 -21.57
N ASN A 85 -4.43 -10.31 -22.21
CA ASN A 85 -4.87 -9.71 -23.47
C ASN A 85 -3.70 -9.36 -24.42
N ASN A 86 -2.93 -10.35 -24.88
CA ASN A 86 -2.27 -10.30 -26.21
C ASN A 86 -1.57 -11.60 -26.65
N ILE A 87 -2.31 -12.70 -26.82
CA ILE A 87 -1.85 -13.81 -27.67
C ILE A 87 -2.98 -14.27 -28.59
N LEU A 88 -3.06 -13.58 -29.73
CA LEU A 88 -3.33 -14.11 -31.07
C LEU A 88 -4.44 -15.16 -31.21
N GLY A 89 -5.67 -14.67 -31.27
CA GLY A 89 -6.75 -15.28 -32.07
C GLY A 89 -6.71 -14.80 -33.53
N GLN A 90 -5.55 -14.87 -34.19
CA GLN A 90 -5.47 -14.72 -35.65
C GLN A 90 -4.66 -15.86 -36.26
N SER A 91 -5.38 -16.91 -36.64
CA SER A 91 -5.05 -17.84 -37.72
C SER A 91 -6.36 -18.44 -38.23
#